data_AF-A0A7K7C3H1-F1
#
_entry.id   AF-A0A7K7C3H1-F1
#
_cell.length_a   1.000
_cell.length_b   1.000
_cell.length_c   1.000
_cell.angle_alpha   90.00
_cell.angle_beta   90.00
_cell.angle_gamma   90.00
#
_symmetry.space_group_name_H-M   'P 1'
#
loop_
_entity.id
_entity.type
_entity.pdbx_description
1 polymer ?
#
loop_
_entity_poly.entity_id
_entity_poly.type
_entity_poly.pdbx_seq_one_letter_code
_entity_poly.pdbx_strand_id
1 'polypeptide(L)'
;AQQTTKNYIITQAGNLPCKRIIHFAAQNDIKLLVSQVLQECEIQQYTSVAFPAIGTGEAGRNPAEVADNMIDAVTAFAKWNSAPSLKSIKVVIFQPHLMSVFHASMQKREKSATTVFKSSEKHPSKKKATVVLEKKIDLAVVQICGENKKEVEEAEKWLRGAISKEQSQTEIVDESISHFGEEESEELDALEERLKIVLRVEGTSIEISGVAKDVCMASLAVHKMILRVKAAKEKEIEAKLIQNLIEWKYFGKGSYVPFSSLTNMELENAYIRKQKIIEVTIGEQIYTVDVERKTAVDAQGAEISIIRVDKSEGK
;
A
#
# COMPACT_ATOMS: atom_id res chain seq x y z
N ALA A 1 -33.76 -3.03 -30.88
CA ALA A 1 -33.19 -3.83 -29.78
C ALA A 1 -32.14 -4.74 -30.38
N GLN A 2 -30.93 -4.81 -29.83
CA GLN A 2 -29.96 -5.83 -30.22
C GLN A 2 -30.27 -7.08 -29.40
N GLN A 3 -30.82 -8.10 -30.06
CA GLN A 3 -31.07 -9.40 -29.45
C GLN A 3 -29.76 -10.18 -29.53
N THR A 4 -29.06 -10.25 -28.41
CA THR A 4 -27.85 -11.07 -28.28
C THR A 4 -28.26 -12.46 -27.80
N THR A 5 -27.42 -13.48 -28.01
CA THR A 5 -27.51 -14.83 -27.43
C THR A 5 -27.44 -14.85 -25.88
N LYS A 6 -27.66 -13.70 -25.23
CA LYS A 6 -27.59 -13.50 -23.80
C LYS A 6 -29.00 -13.39 -23.23
N ASN A 7 -29.20 -13.87 -22.01
CA ASN A 7 -30.49 -13.95 -21.32
C ASN A 7 -31.03 -12.59 -20.81
N TYR A 8 -30.61 -11.49 -21.42
CA TYR A 8 -31.01 -10.13 -21.09
C TYR A 8 -31.03 -9.25 -22.34
N ILE A 9 -31.82 -8.17 -22.30
CA ILE A 9 -31.87 -7.14 -23.33
C ILE A 9 -31.49 -5.79 -22.73
N ILE A 10 -30.77 -4.96 -23.50
CA ILE A 10 -30.38 -3.61 -23.09
C ILE A 10 -31.19 -2.59 -23.89
N THR A 11 -31.83 -1.64 -23.22
CA THR A 11 -32.58 -0.54 -23.84
C THR A 11 -32.10 0.82 -23.36
N GLN A 12 -32.54 1.88 -24.03
CA GLN A 12 -32.41 3.24 -23.52
C GLN A 12 -33.29 3.43 -22.27
N ALA A 13 -33.01 4.48 -21.51
CA ALA A 13 -33.65 4.78 -20.22
C ALA A 13 -35.06 5.39 -20.32
N GLY A 14 -35.43 5.97 -21.46
CA GLY A 14 -36.65 6.76 -21.56
C GLY A 14 -36.61 7.93 -20.57
N ASN A 15 -37.63 8.03 -19.71
CA ASN A 15 -37.74 9.08 -18.70
C ASN A 15 -37.13 8.69 -17.33
N LEU A 16 -36.52 7.51 -17.22
CA LEU A 16 -35.86 7.11 -15.96
C LEU A 16 -34.50 7.80 -15.81
N PRO A 17 -34.08 8.15 -14.57
CA PRO A 17 -32.81 8.83 -14.31
C PRO A 17 -31.62 7.85 -14.37
N CYS A 18 -31.41 7.19 -15.50
CA CYS A 18 -30.29 6.30 -15.75
C CYS A 18 -29.83 6.39 -17.23
N LYS A 19 -28.71 5.75 -17.57
CA LYS A 19 -28.20 5.74 -18.95
C LYS A 19 -28.82 4.61 -19.79
N ARG A 20 -29.07 3.45 -19.18
CA ARG A 20 -29.55 2.23 -19.83
C ARG A 20 -30.41 1.44 -18.85
N ILE A 21 -31.27 0.59 -19.40
CA ILE A 21 -32.03 -0.42 -18.64
C ILE A 21 -31.59 -1.79 -19.16
N ILE A 22 -31.22 -2.68 -18.25
CA ILE A 22 -30.93 -4.09 -18.55
C ILE A 22 -32.12 -4.91 -18.06
N HIS A 23 -32.87 -5.46 -19.00
CA HIS A 23 -34.05 -6.28 -18.70
C HIS A 23 -33.65 -7.75 -18.79
N PHE A 24 -34.09 -8.54 -17.83
CA PHE A 24 -33.84 -9.96 -17.78
C PHE A 24 -35.08 -10.67 -17.25
N ALA A 25 -35.28 -11.93 -17.66
CA ALA A 25 -36.26 -12.79 -17.01
C ALA A 25 -35.67 -13.33 -15.70
N ALA A 26 -36.48 -13.46 -14.65
CA ALA A 26 -36.03 -14.05 -13.39
C ALA A 26 -35.73 -15.56 -13.58
N GLN A 27 -34.48 -15.89 -13.89
CA GLN A 27 -34.01 -17.26 -14.07
C GLN A 27 -33.65 -17.93 -12.76
N ASN A 28 -33.46 -19.26 -12.79
CA ASN A 28 -33.14 -20.05 -11.60
C ASN A 28 -31.85 -19.60 -10.89
N ASP A 29 -30.85 -19.20 -11.66
CA ASP A 29 -29.56 -18.76 -11.12
C ASP A 29 -29.48 -17.23 -11.02
N ILE A 30 -29.93 -16.70 -9.88
CA ILE A 30 -29.87 -15.26 -9.57
C ILE A 30 -28.42 -14.76 -9.51
N LYS A 31 -27.50 -15.60 -9.03
CA LYS A 31 -26.09 -15.23 -8.89
C LYS A 31 -25.47 -15.02 -10.27
N LEU A 32 -25.65 -15.96 -11.19
CA LEU A 32 -25.20 -15.84 -12.58
C LEU A 32 -25.77 -14.59 -13.25
N LEU A 33 -27.06 -14.34 -13.05
CA LEU A 33 -27.74 -13.20 -13.63
C LEU A 33 -27.14 -11.88 -13.14
N VAL A 34 -26.94 -11.71 -11.83
CA VAL A 34 -26.28 -10.51 -11.29
C VAL A 34 -24.86 -10.39 -11.82
N SER A 35 -24.09 -11.49 -11.85
CA SER A 35 -22.72 -11.48 -12.40
C SER A 35 -22.67 -11.02 -13.86
N GLN A 36 -23.62 -11.47 -14.70
CA GLN A 36 -23.71 -11.03 -16.10
C GLN A 36 -23.98 -9.52 -16.21
N VAL A 37 -24.87 -8.98 -15.38
CA VAL A 37 -25.15 -7.55 -15.37
C VAL A 37 -23.93 -6.76 -14.91
N LEU A 38 -23.25 -7.18 -13.85
CA LEU A 38 -22.04 -6.52 -13.36
C LEU A 38 -20.92 -6.53 -14.42
N GLN A 39 -20.74 -7.65 -15.11
CA GLN A 39 -19.76 -7.76 -16.20
C GLN A 39 -20.13 -6.86 -17.39
N GLU A 40 -21.41 -6.78 -17.76
CA GLU A 40 -21.85 -5.87 -18.82
C GLU A 40 -21.63 -4.40 -18.42
N CYS A 41 -21.92 -4.02 -17.17
CA CYS A 41 -21.61 -2.68 -16.66
C CYS A 41 -20.13 -2.35 -16.76
N GLU A 42 -19.25 -3.32 -16.47
CA GLU A 42 -17.80 -3.17 -16.57
C GLU A 42 -17.33 -3.00 -18.02
N ILE A 43 -17.84 -3.82 -18.94
CA ILE A 43 -17.54 -3.71 -20.38
C ILE A 43 -17.97 -2.34 -20.93
N GLN A 44 -19.12 -1.83 -20.47
CA GLN A 44 -19.65 -0.53 -20.88
C GLN A 44 -19.07 0.66 -20.08
N GLN A 45 -18.14 0.41 -19.16
CA GLN A 45 -17.50 1.41 -18.32
C GLN A 45 -18.50 2.28 -17.52
N TYR A 46 -19.56 1.65 -17.00
CA TYR A 46 -20.52 2.31 -16.13
C TYR A 46 -20.02 2.36 -14.69
N THR A 47 -20.25 3.48 -14.02
CA THR A 47 -19.80 3.69 -12.63
C THR A 47 -20.81 3.29 -11.58
N SER A 48 -22.08 3.07 -11.95
CA SER A 48 -23.14 2.66 -11.02
C SER A 48 -24.20 1.76 -11.65
N VAL A 49 -24.79 0.88 -10.84
CA VAL A 49 -25.90 0.00 -11.20
C VAL A 49 -26.87 -0.14 -10.02
N ALA A 50 -28.16 -0.24 -10.32
CA ALA A 50 -29.21 -0.51 -9.34
C ALA A 50 -30.01 -1.75 -9.73
N PHE A 51 -30.24 -2.64 -8.77
CA PHE A 51 -31.02 -3.85 -8.92
C PHE A 51 -32.28 -3.80 -8.04
N PRO A 52 -33.41 -4.39 -8.45
CA PRO A 52 -34.46 -4.74 -7.50
C PRO A 52 -34.04 -5.96 -6.65
N ALA A 53 -34.85 -6.33 -5.64
CA ALA A 53 -34.76 -7.67 -5.05
C ALA A 53 -35.25 -8.72 -6.08
N ILE A 54 -34.31 -9.29 -6.83
CA ILE A 54 -34.63 -10.01 -8.07
C ILE A 54 -35.44 -11.28 -7.77
N GLY A 55 -36.65 -11.36 -8.31
CA GLY A 55 -37.49 -12.56 -8.23
C GLY A 55 -38.29 -12.71 -6.93
N THR A 56 -38.24 -11.75 -6.00
CA THR A 56 -39.04 -11.76 -4.75
C THR A 56 -40.47 -11.20 -4.93
N GLY A 57 -40.87 -10.93 -6.17
CA GLY A 57 -42.24 -10.57 -6.55
C GLY A 57 -43.01 -11.78 -7.08
N GLU A 58 -43.59 -11.65 -8.28
CA GLU A 58 -44.40 -12.71 -8.92
C GLU A 58 -43.68 -14.06 -9.06
N ALA A 59 -42.35 -14.05 -9.20
CA ALA A 59 -41.57 -15.29 -9.30
C ALA A 59 -41.46 -16.07 -7.98
N GLY A 60 -41.97 -15.53 -6.86
CA GLY A 60 -42.14 -16.25 -5.59
C GLY A 60 -40.84 -16.78 -4.96
N ARG A 61 -39.67 -16.22 -5.30
CA ARG A 61 -38.38 -16.74 -4.82
C ARG A 61 -38.18 -16.44 -3.35
N ASN A 62 -37.50 -17.36 -2.66
CA ASN A 62 -37.13 -17.18 -1.26
C ASN A 62 -36.23 -15.93 -1.11
N PRO A 63 -36.64 -14.92 -0.33
CA PRO A 63 -35.87 -13.68 -0.26
C PRO A 63 -34.49 -13.81 0.38
N ALA A 64 -34.30 -14.77 1.31
CA ALA A 64 -33.00 -15.00 1.92
C ALA A 64 -32.01 -15.61 0.93
N GLU A 65 -32.46 -16.55 0.11
CA GLU A 65 -31.66 -17.14 -0.96
C GLU A 65 -31.33 -16.11 -2.05
N VAL A 66 -32.30 -15.26 -2.43
CA VAL A 66 -32.07 -14.16 -3.37
C VAL A 66 -31.01 -13.21 -2.82
N ALA A 67 -31.13 -12.79 -1.55
CA ALA A 67 -30.16 -11.90 -0.92
C ALA A 67 -28.75 -12.52 -0.90
N ASP A 68 -28.63 -13.79 -0.48
CA ASP A 68 -27.36 -14.50 -0.44
C ASP A 68 -26.73 -14.60 -1.85
N ASN A 69 -27.51 -14.97 -2.87
CA ASN A 69 -27.03 -15.07 -4.25
C ASN A 69 -26.60 -13.73 -4.85
N MET A 70 -27.37 -12.66 -4.61
CA MET A 70 -27.04 -11.32 -5.11
C MET A 70 -25.74 -10.80 -4.47
N ILE A 71 -25.57 -10.96 -3.15
CA ILE A 71 -24.37 -10.50 -2.46
C ILE A 71 -23.17 -11.37 -2.81
N ASP A 72 -23.34 -12.68 -3.01
CA ASP A 72 -22.27 -13.55 -3.49
C ASP A 72 -21.78 -13.15 -4.88
N ALA A 73 -22.68 -12.77 -5.80
CA ALA A 73 -22.31 -12.29 -7.12
C ALA A 73 -21.49 -10.99 -7.05
N VAL A 74 -21.91 -10.04 -6.20
CA VAL A 74 -21.18 -8.79 -5.94
C VAL A 74 -19.82 -9.08 -5.31
N THR A 75 -19.76 -10.00 -4.33
CA THR A 75 -18.52 -10.40 -3.66
C THR A 75 -17.54 -11.04 -4.64
N ALA A 76 -18.03 -11.93 -5.51
CA ALA A 76 -17.21 -12.56 -6.55
C ALA A 76 -16.71 -11.53 -7.57
N PHE A 77 -17.57 -10.59 -7.99
CA PHE A 77 -17.19 -9.51 -8.89
C PHE A 77 -16.10 -8.62 -8.29
N ALA A 78 -16.22 -8.24 -7.01
CA ALA A 78 -15.22 -7.43 -6.32
C ALA A 78 -13.87 -8.17 -6.16
N LYS A 79 -13.89 -9.48 -5.91
CA LYS A 79 -12.66 -10.29 -5.81
C LYS A 79 -11.92 -10.42 -7.14
N TRP A 80 -12.62 -10.48 -8.27
CA TRP A 80 -12.00 -10.69 -9.58
C TRP A 80 -11.64 -9.41 -10.32
N ASN A 81 -12.15 -8.26 -9.88
CA ASN A 81 -11.88 -6.97 -10.51
C ASN A 81 -11.20 -6.04 -9.50
N SER A 82 -9.87 -5.92 -9.58
CA SER A 82 -9.07 -5.08 -8.67
C SER A 82 -9.22 -3.57 -8.94
N ALA A 83 -9.70 -3.18 -10.13
CA ALA A 83 -9.95 -1.78 -10.49
C ALA A 83 -11.24 -1.64 -11.34
N PRO A 84 -12.43 -1.94 -10.80
CA PRO A 84 -13.66 -1.94 -11.58
C PRO A 84 -14.05 -0.49 -11.92
N SER A 85 -14.44 -0.25 -13.17
CA SER A 85 -15.14 0.98 -13.57
C SER A 85 -16.43 1.15 -12.77
N LEU A 86 -17.09 0.03 -12.43
CA LEU A 86 -18.28 -0.01 -11.60
C LEU A 86 -17.95 0.22 -10.11
N LYS A 87 -18.32 1.39 -9.59
CA LYS A 87 -18.02 1.81 -8.21
C LYS A 87 -19.19 1.68 -7.24
N SER A 88 -20.43 1.74 -7.72
CA SER A 88 -21.61 1.72 -6.87
C SER A 88 -22.63 0.68 -7.32
N ILE A 89 -22.96 -0.25 -6.42
CA ILE A 89 -23.98 -1.28 -6.63
C ILE A 89 -25.06 -1.08 -5.57
N LYS A 90 -26.29 -0.82 -5.98
CA LYS A 90 -27.44 -0.63 -5.07
C LYS A 90 -28.49 -1.71 -5.29
N VAL A 91 -29.02 -2.28 -4.22
CA VAL A 91 -30.24 -3.08 -4.27
C VAL A 91 -31.38 -2.21 -3.71
N VAL A 92 -32.34 -1.88 -4.56
CA VAL A 92 -33.51 -1.06 -4.22
C VAL A 92 -34.64 -1.99 -3.81
N ILE A 93 -34.97 -1.95 -2.52
CA ILE A 93 -35.96 -2.81 -1.92
C ILE A 93 -37.29 -2.05 -1.80
N PHE A 94 -38.31 -2.54 -2.50
CA PHE A 94 -39.66 -1.96 -2.44
C PHE A 94 -40.43 -2.38 -1.19
N GLN A 95 -40.31 -3.65 -0.77
CA GLN A 95 -41.05 -4.19 0.37
C GLN A 95 -40.21 -4.09 1.65
N PRO A 96 -40.59 -3.28 2.67
CA PRO A 96 -39.73 -2.98 3.82
C PRO A 96 -39.23 -4.20 4.59
N HIS A 97 -40.05 -5.26 4.69
CA HIS A 97 -39.67 -6.48 5.41
C HIS A 97 -38.49 -7.23 4.75
N LEU A 98 -38.20 -7.00 3.48
CA LEU A 98 -37.04 -7.58 2.79
C LEU A 98 -35.73 -6.87 3.16
N MET A 99 -35.79 -5.68 3.74
CA MET A 99 -34.62 -4.92 4.17
C MET A 99 -33.81 -5.69 5.23
N SER A 100 -34.49 -6.27 6.23
CA SER A 100 -33.84 -7.05 7.28
C SER A 100 -33.21 -8.34 6.74
N VAL A 101 -33.80 -8.93 5.70
CA VAL A 101 -33.28 -10.13 5.04
C VAL A 101 -31.96 -9.84 4.30
N PHE A 102 -31.92 -8.79 3.49
CA PHE A 102 -30.70 -8.36 2.80
C PHE A 102 -29.62 -7.90 3.79
N HIS A 103 -30.02 -7.18 4.85
CA HIS A 103 -29.10 -6.78 5.91
C HIS A 103 -28.48 -7.98 6.63
N ALA A 104 -29.28 -8.98 7.02
CA ALA A 104 -28.75 -10.20 7.63
C ALA A 104 -27.78 -10.95 6.70
N SER A 105 -28.07 -10.97 5.40
CA SER A 105 -27.20 -11.57 4.39
C SER A 105 -25.86 -10.84 4.24
N MET A 106 -25.84 -9.51 4.37
CA MET A 106 -24.60 -8.72 4.44
C MET A 106 -23.79 -9.05 5.71
N GLN A 107 -24.45 -9.07 6.88
CA GLN A 107 -23.80 -9.36 8.17
C GLN A 107 -23.15 -10.75 8.23
N LYS A 108 -23.74 -11.76 7.57
CA LYS A 108 -23.13 -13.11 7.46
C LYS A 108 -21.72 -13.05 6.84
N ARG A 109 -21.50 -12.15 5.87
CA ARG A 109 -20.25 -12.03 5.11
C ARG A 109 -19.22 -11.13 5.80
N GLU A 110 -19.67 -10.21 6.64
CA GLU A 110 -18.78 -9.46 7.56
C GLU A 110 -18.09 -10.38 8.56
N LYS A 111 -18.85 -11.32 9.17
CA LYS A 111 -18.33 -12.28 10.16
C LYS A 111 -17.47 -13.39 9.55
N SER A 112 -17.66 -13.70 8.27
CA SER A 112 -16.89 -14.75 7.59
C SER A 112 -15.52 -14.25 7.08
N ALA A 113 -15.28 -12.93 7.04
CA ALA A 113 -14.00 -12.35 6.64
C ALA A 113 -12.91 -12.47 7.74
N THR A 114 -13.29 -12.82 8.97
CA THR A 114 -12.41 -12.81 10.15
C THR A 114 -11.68 -14.13 10.42
N THR A 115 -11.89 -15.21 9.63
CA THR A 115 -11.39 -16.56 10.01
C THR A 115 -10.67 -17.38 8.93
N VAL A 116 -10.25 -16.84 7.78
CA VAL A 116 -9.50 -17.64 6.78
C VAL A 116 -8.31 -16.90 6.17
N PHE A 117 -7.20 -16.86 6.90
CA PHE A 117 -5.87 -16.80 6.29
C PHE A 117 -4.93 -17.72 7.09
N LYS A 118 -4.97 -19.01 6.76
CA LYS A 118 -3.83 -19.91 6.96
C LYS A 118 -3.10 -20.02 5.62
N SER A 119 -1.80 -19.77 5.72
CA SER A 119 -0.77 -19.81 4.69
C SER A 119 -0.81 -21.03 3.77
N SER A 120 -0.56 -20.80 2.48
CA SER A 120 0.42 -21.60 1.76
C SER A 120 1.07 -20.74 0.68
N GLU A 121 2.37 -20.56 0.84
CA GLU A 121 3.27 -20.00 -0.16
C GLU A 121 3.29 -20.86 -1.43
N LYS A 122 3.45 -20.19 -2.57
CA LYS A 122 4.43 -20.52 -3.61
C LYS A 122 4.48 -19.39 -4.65
N HIS A 123 5.62 -18.72 -4.72
CA HIS A 123 6.01 -17.78 -5.79
C HIS A 123 6.06 -18.45 -7.17
N PRO A 124 5.97 -17.68 -8.28
CA PRO A 124 7.20 -17.15 -8.90
C PRO A 124 7.13 -15.69 -9.41
N SER A 125 8.13 -14.91 -8.98
CA SER A 125 8.97 -13.92 -9.69
C SER A 125 8.44 -12.94 -10.78
N LYS A 126 8.78 -11.66 -10.51
CA LYS A 126 9.22 -10.54 -11.41
C LYS A 126 8.19 -9.82 -12.29
N LYS A 127 7.92 -8.54 -11.97
CA LYS A 127 8.34 -7.34 -12.75
C LYS A 127 7.88 -6.01 -12.10
N LYS A 128 8.85 -5.09 -11.96
CA LYS A 128 8.82 -3.62 -11.92
C LYS A 128 7.77 -2.93 -11.03
N ALA A 129 8.27 -2.37 -9.93
CA ALA A 129 7.55 -1.54 -8.99
C ALA A 129 7.13 -0.19 -9.59
N THR A 130 5.82 0.05 -9.58
CA THR A 130 5.25 1.37 -9.34
C THR A 130 4.56 1.21 -7.98
N VAL A 131 5.13 1.77 -6.92
CA VAL A 131 4.55 1.75 -5.58
C VAL A 131 3.34 2.67 -5.62
N VAL A 132 2.16 2.11 -5.85
CA VAL A 132 0.88 2.75 -5.54
C VAL A 132 0.41 2.08 -4.27
N LEU A 133 0.62 2.75 -3.15
CA LEU A 133 0.03 2.39 -1.86
C LEU A 133 -1.49 2.30 -2.04
N GLU A 134 -2.03 1.08 -2.02
CA GLU A 134 -3.46 0.83 -2.03
C GLU A 134 -4.05 1.38 -0.73
N LYS A 135 -4.83 2.46 -0.84
CA LYS A 135 -5.51 3.12 0.29
C LYS A 135 -6.33 2.13 1.11
N LYS A 136 -5.77 1.64 2.21
CA LYS A 136 -6.47 0.95 3.29
C LYS A 136 -7.10 1.98 4.22
N ILE A 137 -8.26 2.52 3.84
CA ILE A 137 -9.08 3.26 4.80
C ILE A 137 -10.27 2.38 5.17
N ASP A 138 -10.32 1.95 6.42
CA ASP A 138 -11.45 1.22 6.99
C ASP A 138 -12.70 2.09 6.93
N LEU A 139 -13.69 1.68 6.14
CA LEU A 139 -14.94 2.43 5.96
C LEU A 139 -15.79 2.35 7.24
N ALA A 140 -15.87 3.43 8.00
CA ALA A 140 -16.83 3.58 9.08
C ALA A 140 -18.17 4.11 8.56
N VAL A 141 -19.27 3.39 8.82
CA VAL A 141 -20.63 3.83 8.49
C VAL A 141 -21.32 4.35 9.75
N VAL A 142 -21.75 5.61 9.74
CA VAL A 142 -22.54 6.23 10.81
C VAL A 142 -23.97 6.41 10.32
N GLN A 143 -24.94 5.90 11.08
CA GLN A 143 -26.36 6.13 10.84
C GLN A 143 -26.88 7.17 11.84
N ILE A 144 -27.62 8.16 11.34
CA ILE A 144 -28.18 9.25 12.13
C ILE A 144 -29.71 9.12 12.08
N CYS A 145 -30.34 9.02 13.25
CA CYS A 145 -31.80 8.95 13.39
C CYS A 145 -32.26 10.10 14.29
N GLY A 146 -33.37 10.73 13.93
CA GLY A 146 -33.95 11.87 14.66
C GLY A 146 -35.45 11.95 14.42
N GLU A 147 -36.15 12.77 15.21
CA GLU A 147 -37.62 12.86 15.19
C GLU A 147 -38.17 13.44 13.89
N ASN A 148 -37.38 14.28 13.23
CA ASN A 148 -37.70 14.85 11.93
C ASN A 148 -36.45 14.99 11.04
N LYS A 149 -36.70 15.14 9.73
CA LYS A 149 -35.66 15.23 8.70
C LYS A 149 -34.69 16.41 8.95
N LYS A 150 -35.20 17.55 9.45
CA LYS A 150 -34.39 18.76 9.65
C LYS A 150 -33.32 18.54 10.72
N GLU A 151 -33.67 17.92 11.83
CA GLU A 151 -32.72 17.58 12.89
C GLU A 151 -31.64 16.58 12.43
N VAL A 152 -32.03 15.59 11.61
CA VAL A 152 -31.07 14.64 11.02
C VAL A 152 -30.08 15.35 10.09
N GLU A 153 -30.55 16.26 9.24
CA GLU A 153 -29.70 17.04 8.34
C GLU A 153 -28.76 18.00 9.11
N GLU A 154 -29.25 18.63 10.18
CA GLU A 154 -28.43 19.49 11.05
C GLU A 154 -27.35 18.68 11.78
N ALA A 155 -27.69 17.51 12.31
CA ALA A 155 -26.73 16.59 12.95
C ALA A 155 -25.70 16.05 11.96
N GLU A 156 -26.12 15.67 10.74
CA GLU A 156 -25.21 15.24 9.67
C GLU A 156 -24.23 16.37 9.31
N LYS A 157 -24.75 17.59 9.10
CA LYS A 157 -23.92 18.75 8.78
C LYS A 157 -22.92 19.06 9.89
N TRP A 158 -23.36 19.00 11.14
CA TRP A 158 -22.48 19.20 12.29
C TRP A 158 -21.39 18.13 12.33
N LEU A 159 -21.74 16.84 12.18
CA LEU A 159 -20.77 15.74 12.22
C LEU A 159 -19.73 15.86 11.10
N ARG A 160 -20.18 16.19 9.88
CA ARG A 160 -19.28 16.46 8.74
C ARG A 160 -18.33 17.61 9.05
N GLY A 161 -18.87 18.71 9.60
CA GLY A 161 -18.06 19.87 10.01
C GLY A 161 -17.05 19.53 11.10
N ALA A 162 -17.44 18.74 12.10
CA ALA A 162 -16.56 18.27 13.17
C ALA A 162 -15.43 17.40 12.64
N ILE A 163 -15.74 16.40 11.77
CA ILE A 163 -14.73 15.55 11.15
C ILE A 163 -13.77 16.38 10.30
N SER A 164 -14.28 17.28 9.46
CA SER A 164 -13.45 18.14 8.62
C SER A 164 -12.55 19.08 9.43
N LYS A 165 -12.99 19.53 10.61
CA LYS A 165 -12.18 20.39 11.50
C LYS A 165 -11.01 19.65 12.14
N GLU A 166 -11.18 18.36 12.43
CA GLU A 166 -10.13 17.51 13.03
C GLU A 166 -9.17 16.92 11.99
N GLN A 167 -9.55 16.92 10.71
CA GLN A 167 -8.67 16.51 9.62
C GLN A 167 -7.65 17.58 9.27
N SER A 168 -6.44 17.14 8.95
CA SER A 168 -5.33 17.97 8.50
C SER A 168 -4.64 17.30 7.33
N GLN A 169 -3.98 18.14 6.53
CA GLN A 169 -3.15 17.72 5.43
C GLN A 169 -1.88 18.58 5.42
N THR A 170 -0.74 17.94 5.19
CA THR A 170 0.54 18.65 5.01
C THR A 170 1.34 18.00 3.89
N GLU A 171 2.18 18.79 3.25
CA GLU A 171 3.12 18.33 2.23
C GLU A 171 4.53 18.66 2.68
N ILE A 172 5.42 17.67 2.61
CA ILE A 172 6.85 17.83 2.88
C ILE A 172 7.56 17.73 1.54
N VAL A 173 8.37 18.74 1.21
CA VAL A 173 9.16 18.78 -0.02
C VAL A 173 10.63 18.84 0.34
N ASP A 174 11.39 17.83 -0.09
CA ASP A 174 12.84 17.75 0.12
C ASP A 174 13.48 16.86 -0.95
N GLU A 175 14.57 17.33 -1.57
CA GLU A 175 15.28 16.58 -2.62
C GLU A 175 15.77 15.20 -2.15
N SER A 176 16.05 15.05 -0.85
CA SER A 176 16.54 13.81 -0.25
C SER A 176 15.51 12.68 -0.30
N ILE A 177 14.22 13.00 -0.44
CA ILE A 177 13.14 12.02 -0.55
C ILE A 177 13.33 11.14 -1.80
N SER A 178 13.90 11.67 -2.88
CA SER A 178 14.21 10.89 -4.10
C SER A 178 15.25 9.78 -3.87
N HIS A 179 15.89 9.76 -2.70
CA HIS A 179 16.90 8.79 -2.31
C HIS A 179 16.44 7.86 -1.19
N PHE A 180 15.16 7.87 -0.85
CA PHE A 180 14.58 6.92 0.09
C PHE A 180 14.71 5.50 -0.48
N GLY A 181 15.20 4.59 0.37
CA GLY A 181 15.41 3.18 0.04
C GLY A 181 14.29 2.29 0.58
N GLU A 182 14.61 1.00 0.70
CA GLU A 182 13.71 -0.01 1.27
C GLU A 182 13.40 0.27 2.74
N GLU A 183 14.40 0.65 3.54
CA GLU A 183 14.23 1.00 4.96
C GLU A 183 13.23 2.14 5.16
N GLU A 184 13.38 3.24 4.42
CA GLU A 184 12.43 4.36 4.52
C GLU A 184 11.04 3.97 4.02
N SER A 185 10.94 3.17 2.96
CA SER A 185 9.65 2.70 2.44
C SER A 185 8.91 1.86 3.48
N GLU A 186 9.60 0.92 4.14
CA GLU A 186 9.03 0.10 5.20
C GLU A 186 8.61 0.95 6.41
N GLU A 187 9.38 1.97 6.79
CA GLU A 187 9.03 2.87 7.88
C GLU A 187 7.81 3.73 7.53
N LEU A 188 7.67 4.17 6.28
CA LEU A 188 6.47 4.89 5.79
C LEU A 188 5.23 4.00 5.83
N ASP A 189 5.32 2.75 5.36
CA ASP A 189 4.21 1.79 5.41
C ASP A 189 3.78 1.52 6.86
N ALA A 190 4.76 1.36 7.77
CA ALA A 190 4.50 1.19 9.19
C ALA A 190 3.84 2.43 9.82
N LEU A 191 4.19 3.63 9.38
CA LEU A 191 3.54 4.87 9.82
C LEU A 191 2.09 4.94 9.35
N GLU A 192 1.80 4.60 8.09
CA GLU A 192 0.45 4.60 7.53
C GLU A 192 -0.48 3.69 8.36
N GLU A 193 -0.02 2.47 8.64
CA GLU A 193 -0.79 1.48 9.40
C GLU A 193 -0.95 1.85 10.88
N ARG A 194 0.11 2.34 11.52
CA ARG A 194 0.12 2.67 12.96
C ARG A 194 -0.70 3.90 13.29
N LEU A 195 -0.64 4.91 12.43
CA LEU A 195 -1.28 6.21 12.67
C LEU A 195 -2.63 6.35 11.95
N LYS A 196 -3.03 5.37 11.14
CA LYS A 196 -4.28 5.41 10.35
C LYS A 196 -4.40 6.70 9.54
N ILE A 197 -3.27 7.11 8.98
CA ILE A 197 -3.12 8.25 8.08
C ILE A 197 -3.07 7.75 6.64
N VAL A 198 -3.02 8.68 5.69
CA VAL A 198 -2.76 8.39 4.28
C VAL A 198 -1.48 9.10 3.89
N LEU A 199 -0.54 8.34 3.32
CA LEU A 199 0.71 8.87 2.78
C LEU A 199 0.69 8.75 1.25
N ARG A 200 1.16 9.79 0.56
CA ARG A 200 1.40 9.75 -0.89
C ARG A 200 2.79 10.31 -1.17
N VAL A 201 3.63 9.49 -1.76
CA VAL A 201 5.01 9.86 -2.14
C VAL A 201 5.04 10.15 -3.63
N GLU A 202 5.48 11.35 -4.00
CA GLU A 202 5.58 11.80 -5.39
C GLU A 202 6.94 12.46 -5.63
N GLY A 203 7.91 11.67 -6.10
CA GLY A 203 9.26 12.16 -6.43
C GLY A 203 9.99 12.69 -5.19
N THR A 204 9.99 14.01 -5.02
CA THR A 204 10.64 14.70 -3.89
C THR A 204 9.63 15.28 -2.89
N SER A 205 8.36 14.88 -2.97
CA SER A 205 7.34 15.29 -2.00
C SER A 205 6.63 14.11 -1.35
N ILE A 206 6.19 14.32 -0.11
CA ILE A 206 5.34 13.41 0.63
C ILE A 206 4.14 14.19 1.16
N GLU A 207 2.95 13.82 0.70
CA GLU A 207 1.68 14.33 1.19
C GLU A 207 1.18 13.41 2.33
N ILE A 208 0.80 14.02 3.45
CA ILE A 208 0.29 13.34 4.64
C ILE A 208 -1.11 13.86 4.91
N SER A 209 -2.10 12.98 5.00
CA SER A 209 -3.49 13.33 5.33
C SER A 209 -4.03 12.47 6.47
N GLY A 210 -4.79 13.05 7.39
CA GLY A 210 -5.36 12.31 8.53
C GLY A 210 -5.83 13.24 9.64
N VAL A 211 -5.98 12.72 10.87
CA VAL A 211 -6.27 13.56 12.04
C VAL A 211 -5.05 14.42 12.38
N ALA A 212 -5.26 15.68 12.77
CA ALA A 212 -4.18 16.66 12.93
C ALA A 212 -3.01 16.20 13.82
N LYS A 213 -3.31 15.52 14.93
CA LYS A 213 -2.30 14.95 15.84
C LYS A 213 -1.42 13.91 15.13
N ASP A 214 -2.03 13.02 14.37
CA ASP A 214 -1.35 11.92 13.69
C ASP A 214 -0.55 12.41 12.49
N VAL A 215 -1.09 13.39 11.75
CA VAL A 215 -0.37 14.11 10.69
C VAL A 215 0.89 14.79 11.24
N CYS A 216 0.80 15.45 12.41
CA CYS A 216 1.95 16.06 13.05
C CYS A 216 3.03 15.02 13.45
N MET A 217 2.62 13.91 14.07
CA MET A 217 3.54 12.84 14.44
C MET A 217 4.23 12.20 13.23
N ALA A 218 3.48 11.97 12.15
CA ALA A 218 4.01 11.44 10.90
C ALA A 218 4.99 12.43 10.25
N SER A 219 4.64 13.72 10.21
CA SER A 219 5.51 14.77 9.67
C SER A 219 6.85 14.82 10.39
N LEU A 220 6.85 14.70 11.73
CA LEU A 220 8.10 14.64 12.51
C LEU A 220 8.92 13.39 12.20
N ALA A 221 8.28 12.24 11.99
CA ALA A 221 8.96 11.01 11.62
C ALA A 221 9.60 11.11 10.23
N VAL A 222 8.86 11.62 9.24
CA VAL A 222 9.38 11.84 7.88
C VAL A 222 10.57 12.80 7.88
N HIS A 223 10.51 13.91 8.61
CA HIS A 223 11.66 14.81 8.75
C HIS A 223 12.89 14.12 9.35
N LYS A 224 12.72 13.18 10.30
CA LYS A 224 13.84 12.38 10.82
C LYS A 224 14.42 11.46 9.77
N MET A 225 13.60 10.80 8.95
CA MET A 225 14.08 9.98 7.83
C MET A 225 14.91 10.82 6.86
N ILE A 226 14.41 12.00 6.46
CA ILE A 226 15.13 12.94 5.59
C ILE A 226 16.50 13.28 6.18
N LEU A 227 16.58 13.60 7.47
CA LEU A 227 17.83 13.90 8.14
C LEU A 227 18.81 12.72 8.14
N ARG A 228 18.32 11.48 8.35
CA ARG A 228 19.16 10.26 8.27
C ARG A 228 19.71 10.06 6.86
N VAL A 229 18.87 10.19 5.83
CA VAL A 229 19.28 10.04 4.43
C VAL A 229 20.30 11.11 4.02
N LYS A 230 20.11 12.36 4.46
CA LYS A 230 21.09 13.45 4.25
C LYS A 230 22.44 13.12 4.89
N ALA A 231 22.44 12.71 6.15
CA ALA A 231 23.66 12.36 6.87
C ALA A 231 24.39 11.17 6.21
N ALA A 232 23.65 10.14 5.76
CA ALA A 232 24.21 8.99 5.07
C ALA A 232 24.88 9.39 3.74
N LYS A 233 24.25 10.28 2.97
CA LYS A 233 24.82 10.81 1.72
C LYS A 233 26.07 11.65 1.95
N GLU A 234 26.06 12.52 2.94
CA GLU A 234 27.22 13.33 3.28
C GLU A 234 28.40 12.42 3.66
N LYS A 235 28.14 11.41 4.51
CA LYS A 235 29.11 10.39 4.88
C LYS A 235 29.65 9.63 3.66
N GLU A 236 28.80 9.26 2.72
CA GLU A 236 29.18 8.57 1.47
C GLU A 236 30.06 9.46 0.55
N ILE A 237 29.76 10.77 0.48
CA ILE A 237 30.55 11.74 -0.28
C ILE A 237 31.93 11.92 0.39
N GLU A 238 31.96 12.13 1.70
CA GLU A 238 33.20 12.25 2.48
C GLU A 238 34.08 11.00 2.30
N ALA A 239 33.49 9.81 2.41
CA ALA A 239 34.18 8.55 2.24
C ALA A 239 34.85 8.41 0.86
N LYS A 240 34.17 8.87 -0.21
CA LYS A 240 34.74 8.90 -1.58
C LYS A 240 35.88 9.91 -1.72
N LEU A 241 35.78 11.08 -1.09
CA LEU A 241 36.85 12.08 -1.10
C LEU A 241 38.10 11.55 -0.38
N ILE A 242 37.92 10.89 0.76
CA ILE A 242 39.02 10.24 1.49
C ILE A 242 39.65 9.14 0.64
N GLN A 243 38.85 8.28 0.01
CA GLN A 243 39.35 7.20 -0.86
C GLN A 243 40.18 7.71 -2.06
N ASN A 244 39.91 8.93 -2.54
CA ASN A 244 40.70 9.55 -3.60
C ASN A 244 42.11 9.96 -3.12
N LEU A 245 42.27 10.27 -1.84
CA LEU A 245 43.56 10.63 -1.24
C LEU A 245 44.29 9.40 -0.69
N ILE A 246 43.56 8.52 0.00
CA ILE A 246 44.12 7.39 0.74
C ILE A 246 43.29 6.14 0.47
N GLU A 247 43.96 5.08 0.01
CA GLU A 247 43.31 3.83 -0.36
C GLU A 247 43.87 2.67 0.48
N TRP A 248 43.01 2.16 1.35
CA TRP A 248 43.19 0.90 2.04
C TRP A 248 42.83 -0.26 1.10
N LYS A 249 43.68 -1.28 1.08
CA LYS A 249 43.49 -2.50 0.28
C LYS A 249 43.77 -3.73 1.10
N TYR A 250 43.06 -4.81 0.83
CA TYR A 250 43.35 -6.13 1.39
C TYR A 250 43.87 -7.06 0.30
N PHE A 251 44.67 -8.05 0.70
CA PHE A 251 45.14 -9.08 -0.21
C PHE A 251 44.04 -10.14 -0.39
N GLY A 252 43.52 -10.26 -1.61
CA GLY A 252 42.45 -11.21 -1.95
C GLY A 252 42.56 -11.66 -3.40
N LYS A 253 42.32 -12.95 -3.66
CA LYS A 253 42.38 -13.54 -5.02
C LYS A 253 43.71 -13.29 -5.76
N GLY A 254 44.82 -13.24 -5.03
CA GLY A 254 46.18 -13.08 -5.58
C GLY A 254 46.60 -11.65 -5.88
N SER A 255 45.80 -10.64 -5.53
CA SER A 255 46.16 -9.22 -5.70
C SER A 255 45.60 -8.34 -4.56
N TYR A 256 46.02 -7.08 -4.52
CA TYR A 256 45.47 -6.10 -3.59
C TYR A 256 44.20 -5.47 -4.16
N VAL A 257 43.09 -5.64 -3.46
CA VAL A 257 41.76 -5.12 -3.82
C VAL A 257 41.39 -4.00 -2.85
N PRO A 258 40.90 -2.84 -3.34
CA PRO A 258 40.47 -1.76 -2.46
C PRO A 258 39.25 -2.16 -1.63
N PHE A 259 39.18 -1.63 -0.40
CA PHE A 259 37.95 -1.66 0.39
C PHE A 259 36.88 -0.76 -0.23
N SER A 260 35.62 -0.93 0.18
CA SER A 260 34.55 0.03 -0.12
C SER A 260 34.92 1.42 0.40
N SER A 261 34.37 2.49 -0.18
CA SER A 261 34.63 3.86 0.27
C SER A 261 34.37 4.04 1.77
N LEU A 262 33.25 3.51 2.28
CA LEU A 262 32.88 3.59 3.69
C LEU A 262 33.86 2.83 4.59
N THR A 263 34.19 1.58 4.26
CA THR A 263 35.16 0.79 5.05
C THR A 263 36.57 1.40 4.98
N ASN A 264 36.94 1.97 3.83
CA ASN A 264 38.19 2.69 3.65
C ASN A 264 38.27 3.90 4.61
N MET A 265 37.19 4.68 4.70
CA MET A 265 37.11 5.81 5.62
C MET A 265 37.16 5.37 7.09
N GLU A 266 36.51 4.25 7.44
CA GLU A 266 36.55 3.70 8.80
C GLU A 266 37.97 3.27 9.20
N LEU A 267 38.68 2.58 8.31
CA LEU A 267 40.08 2.21 8.49
C LEU A 267 40.99 3.43 8.63
N GLU A 268 40.79 4.45 7.79
CA GLU A 268 41.59 5.67 7.86
C GLU A 268 41.33 6.45 9.16
N ASN A 269 40.07 6.56 9.58
CA ASN A 269 39.72 7.17 10.86
C ASN A 269 40.32 6.41 12.05
N ALA A 270 40.29 5.07 12.01
CA ALA A 270 40.91 4.24 13.04
C ALA A 270 42.43 4.46 13.10
N TYR A 271 43.09 4.52 11.95
CA TYR A 271 44.52 4.82 11.84
C TYR A 271 44.88 6.18 12.44
N ILE A 272 44.15 7.24 12.06
CA ILE A 272 44.36 8.61 12.58
C ILE A 272 44.15 8.66 14.09
N ARG A 273 43.11 7.97 14.59
CA ARG A 273 42.77 7.92 16.02
C ARG A 273 43.65 6.95 16.83
N LYS A 274 44.59 6.25 16.19
CA LYS A 274 45.42 5.20 16.81
C LYS A 274 44.59 4.09 17.45
N GLN A 275 43.41 3.81 16.91
CA GLN A 275 42.61 2.66 17.30
C GLN A 275 43.25 1.41 16.69
N LYS A 276 43.65 0.46 17.56
CA LYS A 276 44.40 -0.72 17.13
C LYS A 276 43.55 -1.74 16.39
N ILE A 277 42.35 -2.00 16.90
CA ILE A 277 41.47 -3.07 16.42
C ILE A 277 40.14 -2.49 15.96
N ILE A 278 39.71 -2.91 14.77
CA ILE A 278 38.40 -2.59 14.20
C ILE A 278 37.86 -3.79 13.42
N GLU A 279 36.55 -4.02 13.46
CA GLU A 279 35.90 -5.05 12.67
C GLU A 279 35.46 -4.48 11.31
N VAL A 280 35.73 -5.22 10.24
CA VAL A 280 35.29 -4.87 8.88
C VAL A 280 34.72 -6.08 8.17
N THR A 281 33.82 -5.85 7.22
CA THR A 281 33.24 -6.91 6.40
C THR A 281 33.91 -6.95 5.03
N ILE A 282 34.39 -8.13 4.63
CA ILE A 282 34.95 -8.39 3.30
C ILE A 282 34.12 -9.49 2.64
N GLY A 283 33.33 -9.13 1.62
CA GLY A 283 32.33 -10.03 1.06
C GLY A 283 31.21 -10.27 2.08
N GLU A 284 31.02 -11.53 2.49
CA GLU A 284 30.02 -11.93 3.50
C GLU A 284 30.66 -12.28 4.86
N GLN A 285 31.97 -12.12 5.00
CA GLN A 285 32.72 -12.52 6.19
C GLN A 285 33.24 -11.31 6.97
N ILE A 286 33.15 -11.39 8.30
CA ILE A 286 33.69 -10.39 9.23
C ILE A 286 35.15 -10.72 9.52
N TYR A 287 35.99 -9.69 9.47
CA TYR A 287 37.41 -9.72 9.80
C TYR A 287 37.71 -8.74 10.93
N THR A 288 38.57 -9.16 11.86
CA THR A 288 39.17 -8.28 12.85
C THR A 288 40.47 -7.72 12.29
N VAL A 289 40.51 -6.41 12.03
CA VAL A 289 41.67 -5.70 11.48
C VAL A 289 42.53 -5.17 12.61
N ASP A 290 43.80 -5.54 12.61
CA ASP A 290 44.85 -4.84 13.35
C ASP A 290 45.45 -3.76 12.43
N VAL A 291 45.10 -2.51 12.71
CA VAL A 291 45.47 -1.34 11.88
C VAL A 291 46.96 -1.03 11.99
N GLU A 292 47.59 -1.35 13.14
CA GLU A 292 49.01 -1.13 13.39
C GLU A 292 49.87 -2.19 12.69
N ARG A 293 49.48 -3.47 12.81
CA ARG A 293 50.14 -4.59 12.14
C ARG A 293 49.79 -4.72 10.66
N LYS A 294 48.75 -4.02 10.22
CA LYS A 294 48.20 -4.06 8.85
C LYS A 294 47.81 -5.47 8.42
N THR A 295 47.08 -6.15 9.29
CA THR A 295 46.61 -7.53 9.09
C THR A 295 45.13 -7.63 9.45
N ALA A 296 44.40 -8.52 8.80
CA ALA A 296 43.02 -8.86 9.13
C ALA A 296 42.90 -10.35 9.40
N VAL A 297 42.15 -10.73 10.44
CA VAL A 297 41.94 -12.14 10.81
C VAL A 297 40.45 -12.44 10.78
N ASP A 298 40.05 -13.53 10.10
CA ASP A 298 38.67 -14.00 10.14
C ASP A 298 38.35 -14.78 11.43
N ALA A 299 37.10 -15.21 11.58
CA ALA A 299 36.66 -15.98 12.75
C ALA A 299 37.34 -17.36 12.86
N GLN A 300 37.92 -17.86 11.78
CA GLN A 300 38.63 -19.14 11.70
C GLN A 300 40.14 -18.97 11.98
N GLY A 301 40.62 -17.74 12.19
CA GLY A 301 42.02 -17.44 12.44
C GLY A 301 42.86 -17.28 11.17
N ALA A 302 42.25 -17.27 9.98
CA ALA A 302 42.99 -17.03 8.75
C ALA A 302 43.35 -15.55 8.64
N GLU A 303 44.65 -15.28 8.49
CA GLU A 303 45.18 -13.93 8.41
C GLU A 303 45.39 -13.50 6.95
N ILE A 304 44.98 -12.28 6.63
CA ILE A 304 45.24 -11.61 5.35
C ILE A 304 45.97 -10.29 5.58
N SER A 305 46.84 -9.92 4.63
CA SER A 305 47.56 -8.65 4.69
C SER A 305 46.71 -7.48 4.19
N ILE A 306 46.87 -6.33 4.82
CA ILE A 306 46.24 -5.07 4.44
C ILE A 306 47.35 -4.04 4.14
N ILE A 307 47.09 -3.10 3.24
CA ILE A 307 47.98 -1.98 2.96
C ILE A 307 47.20 -0.68 2.93
N ARG A 308 47.88 0.40 3.34
CA ARG A 308 47.42 1.79 3.19
C ARG A 308 48.28 2.44 2.11
N VAL A 309 47.66 2.96 1.06
CA VAL A 309 48.32 3.65 -0.05
C VAL A 309 47.95 5.12 -0.01
N ASP A 310 48.94 5.98 0.19
CA ASP A 310 48.77 7.42 0.04
C ASP A 310 48.92 7.79 -1.45
N LYS A 311 47.86 8.30 -2.06
CA LYS A 311 47.84 8.67 -3.49
C LYS A 311 48.40 10.07 -3.72
N SER A 312 48.63 10.85 -2.66
CA SER A 312 49.21 12.19 -2.77
C SER A 312 50.73 12.17 -2.95
N GLU A 313 51.40 11.10 -2.50
CA GLU A 313 52.86 10.93 -2.60
C GLU A 313 53.34 10.40 -3.97
N GLY A 314 52.42 10.27 -4.94
CA GLY A 314 52.65 9.67 -6.27
C GLY A 314 52.50 10.64 -7.45
N LYS A 315 52.81 11.93 -7.28
CA LYS A 315 53.01 12.91 -8.36
C LYS A 315 54.17 13.86 -8.04
#